data_AF-K9WP45-F1
#
_entry.id   AF-K9WP45-F1
#
_cell.length_a   1.000
_cell.length_b   1.000
_cell.length_c   1.000
_cell.angle_alpha   90.00
_cell.angle_beta   90.00
_cell.angle_gamma   90.00
#
_symmetry.space_group_name_H-M   'P 1'
#
loop_
_entity.id
_entity.type
_entity.pdbx_description
1 polymer ?
#
loop_
_entity_poly.entity_id
_entity_poly.type
_entity_poly.pdbx_seq_one_letter_code
_entity_poly.pdbx_strand_id
1 'polypeptide(L)'
;MTNKKDSTRFDALFGATKQKKQTREPTDSKPVRKSKSTDPDYVRTTVYLPKQLHKQLKAAAADEEREMSDIVKELVEQWLKSRSEHSDV
;
A
#
# COMPACT_ATOMS: atom_id res chain seq x y z
N MET A 1 -10.88 -48.66 12.70
CA MET A 1 -10.13 -47.63 11.93
C MET A 1 -10.77 -46.27 12.20
N THR A 2 -10.08 -45.32 12.84
CA THR A 2 -10.52 -43.91 12.90
C THR A 2 -9.31 -42.99 12.81
N ASN A 3 -9.23 -42.26 11.70
CA ASN A 3 -8.15 -41.38 11.30
C ASN A 3 -8.11 -40.11 12.18
N LYS A 4 -7.00 -39.86 12.87
CA LYS A 4 -6.78 -38.62 13.63
C LYS A 4 -6.19 -37.58 12.66
N LYS A 5 -6.97 -36.54 12.34
CA LYS A 5 -6.58 -35.47 11.42
C LYS A 5 -5.38 -34.71 11.97
N ASP A 6 -4.30 -34.68 11.21
CA ASP A 6 -3.11 -33.85 11.47
C ASP A 6 -3.46 -32.38 11.26
N SER A 7 -3.75 -31.66 12.35
CA SER A 7 -3.89 -30.20 12.32
C SER A 7 -2.51 -29.60 12.07
N THR A 8 -2.27 -29.17 10.84
CA THR A 8 -1.00 -28.59 10.39
C THR A 8 -0.58 -27.40 11.27
N ARG A 9 0.73 -27.26 11.53
CA ARG A 9 1.36 -26.17 12.29
C ARG A 9 0.87 -24.76 11.92
N PHE A 10 0.47 -24.57 10.67
CA PHE A 10 -0.09 -23.30 10.18
C PHE A 10 -1.46 -22.96 10.79
N ASP A 11 -2.29 -23.97 11.10
CA ASP A 11 -3.64 -23.76 11.65
C ASP A 11 -3.58 -23.18 13.08
N ALA A 12 -2.56 -23.58 13.85
CA ALA A 12 -2.27 -23.03 15.17
C ALA A 12 -1.90 -21.53 15.12
N LEU A 13 -1.24 -21.08 14.05
CA LEU A 13 -0.83 -19.67 13.89
C LEU A 13 -2.03 -18.77 13.60
N PHE A 14 -2.96 -19.22 12.76
CA PHE A 14 -4.16 -18.44 12.43
C PHE A 14 -5.20 -18.47 13.56
N GLY A 15 -5.33 -19.59 14.28
CA GLY A 15 -6.22 -19.70 15.45
C GLY A 15 -5.82 -18.76 16.59
N ALA A 16 -4.51 -18.60 16.84
CA ALA A 16 -3.99 -17.75 17.91
C ALA A 16 -4.24 -16.24 17.72
N THR A 17 -4.54 -15.80 16.50
CA THR A 17 -4.76 -14.36 16.19
C THR A 17 -6.21 -13.91 16.36
N LYS A 18 -7.18 -14.85 16.39
CA LYS A 18 -8.61 -14.50 16.53
C LYS A 18 -9.04 -14.19 17.98
N GLN A 19 -8.20 -14.48 18.98
CA GLN A 19 -8.53 -14.29 20.40
C GLN A 19 -7.67 -13.19 21.05
N LYS A 20 -7.73 -11.95 20.55
CA LYS A 20 -7.36 -10.78 21.37
C LYS A 20 -8.02 -9.49 20.91
N LYS A 21 -9.36 -9.44 20.92
CA LYS A 21 -10.10 -8.18 20.98
C LYS A 21 -10.32 -7.81 22.45
N GLN A 22 -9.21 -7.56 23.16
CA GLN A 22 -9.25 -7.02 24.51
C GLN A 22 -9.19 -5.50 24.38
N THR A 23 -10.28 -4.85 24.80
CA THR A 23 -10.43 -3.41 24.99
C THR A 23 -9.15 -2.81 25.57
N ARG A 24 -8.46 -1.97 24.79
CA ARG A 24 -7.39 -1.11 25.28
C ARG A 24 -7.97 0.29 25.39
N GLU A 25 -7.96 0.82 26.60
CA GLU A 25 -8.28 2.22 26.87
C GLU A 25 -7.33 3.17 26.11
N PRO A 26 -7.77 4.39 25.77
CA PRO A 26 -7.00 5.30 24.93
C PRO A 26 -5.85 5.92 25.74
N THR A 27 -4.71 5.23 25.81
CA THR A 27 -3.45 5.86 26.20
C THR A 27 -2.94 6.69 25.02
N ASP A 28 -2.90 8.01 25.22
CA ASP A 28 -2.19 9.05 24.47
C ASP A 28 -1.44 8.54 23.23
N SER A 29 -2.15 8.57 22.10
CA SER A 29 -1.66 8.04 20.83
C SER A 29 -0.66 9.01 20.22
N LYS A 30 0.63 8.66 20.29
CA LYS A 30 1.61 9.11 19.30
C LYS A 30 0.97 9.00 17.90
N PRO A 31 1.13 10.00 17.00
CA PRO A 31 0.47 9.96 15.71
C PRO A 31 0.90 8.69 14.98
N VAL A 32 -0.02 7.71 14.95
CA VAL A 32 0.14 6.50 14.17
C VAL A 32 0.20 7.02 12.74
N ARG A 33 1.38 6.93 12.11
CA ARG A 33 1.54 7.26 10.69
C ARG A 33 0.48 6.43 9.95
N LYS A 34 -0.60 7.09 9.52
CA LYS A 34 -1.67 6.43 8.79
C LYS A 34 -1.03 5.91 7.51
N SER A 35 -1.24 4.64 7.20
CA SER A 35 -0.83 4.12 5.90
C SER A 35 -1.61 4.86 4.81
N LYS A 36 -1.03 5.03 3.61
CA LYS A 36 -1.67 5.73 2.49
C LYS A 36 -3.07 5.18 2.13
N SER A 37 -3.37 3.94 2.49
CA SER A 37 -4.70 3.33 2.28
C SER A 37 -5.77 3.76 3.29
N THR A 38 -5.37 4.33 4.43
CA THR A 38 -6.26 4.78 5.52
C THR A 38 -6.30 6.30 5.62
N ASP A 39 -5.47 6.98 4.84
CA ASP A 39 -5.44 8.42 4.74
C ASP A 39 -6.60 8.90 3.85
N PRO A 40 -7.50 9.77 4.35
CA PRO A 40 -8.63 10.29 3.56
C PRO A 40 -8.20 11.15 2.37
N ASP A 41 -6.97 11.68 2.36
CA ASP A 41 -6.47 12.51 1.26
C ASP A 41 -5.94 11.69 0.08
N TYR A 42 -5.96 10.35 0.18
CA TYR A 42 -5.49 9.44 -0.86
C TYR A 42 -6.61 8.55 -1.40
N VAL A 43 -6.67 8.45 -2.73
CA VAL A 43 -7.53 7.49 -3.44
C VAL A 43 -6.64 6.45 -4.14
N ARG A 44 -6.98 5.16 -3.98
CA ARG A 44 -6.26 4.07 -4.66
C ARG A 44 -6.67 4.03 -6.13
N THR A 45 -5.68 4.10 -7.01
CA THR A 45 -5.87 4.01 -8.46
C THR A 45 -5.09 2.81 -9.00
N THR A 46 -5.71 2.03 -9.89
CA THR A 46 -5.06 0.90 -10.58
C THR A 46 -5.05 1.17 -12.08
N VAL A 47 -3.87 1.09 -12.68
CA VAL A 47 -3.66 1.34 -14.11
C VAL A 47 -2.80 0.22 -14.71
N TYR A 48 -3.00 -0.03 -16.01
CA TYR A 48 -2.15 -0.95 -16.74
C TYR A 48 -0.90 -0.23 -17.25
N LEU A 49 0.27 -0.79 -16.95
CA LEU A 49 1.54 -0.36 -17.51
C LEU A 49 2.17 -1.52 -18.30
N PRO A 50 2.87 -1.24 -19.42
CA PRO A 50 3.70 -2.24 -20.07
C PRO A 50 4.67 -2.89 -19.09
N LYS A 51 4.85 -4.21 -19.18
CA LYS A 51 5.64 -4.99 -18.22
C LYS A 51 7.07 -4.45 -18.04
N GLN A 52 7.70 -4.00 -19.12
CA GLN A 52 9.05 -3.43 -19.08
C GLN A 52 9.06 -2.10 -18.32
N LEU A 53 8.08 -1.23 -18.58
CA LEU A 53 7.97 0.06 -17.91
C LEU A 53 7.73 -0.11 -16.41
N HIS A 54 6.85 -1.03 -16.01
CA HIS A 54 6.63 -1.34 -14.60
C HIS A 54 7.90 -1.84 -13.90
N LYS A 55 8.71 -2.68 -14.57
CA LYS A 55 9.99 -3.15 -14.03
C LYS A 55 10.99 -2.01 -13.84
N GLN A 56 11.11 -1.14 -14.83
CA GLN A 56 11.99 0.03 -14.78
C GLN A 56 11.58 0.98 -13.66
N LEU A 57 10.29 1.29 -13.54
CA LEU A 57 9.77 2.12 -12.46
C LEU A 57 10.10 1.51 -11.09
N LYS A 58 9.91 0.19 -10.93
CA LYS A 58 10.21 -0.50 -9.68
C LYS A 58 11.71 -0.48 -9.36
N ALA A 59 12.57 -0.65 -10.36
CA ALA A 59 14.02 -0.59 -10.18
C ALA A 59 14.46 0.82 -9.76
N ALA A 60 14.04 1.85 -10.50
CA ALA A 60 14.35 3.25 -10.17
C ALA A 60 13.85 3.65 -8.78
N ALA A 61 12.64 3.22 -8.39
CA ALA A 61 12.11 3.46 -7.06
C ALA A 61 12.96 2.81 -5.95
N ALA A 62 13.51 1.62 -6.20
CA ALA A 62 14.40 0.95 -5.27
C ALA A 62 15.77 1.64 -5.20
N ASP A 63 16.32 2.05 -6.34
CA ASP A 63 17.62 2.74 -6.44
C ASP A 63 17.59 4.12 -5.76
N GLU A 64 16.46 4.84 -5.86
CA GLU A 64 16.26 6.15 -5.23
C GLU A 64 15.75 6.09 -3.78
N GLU A 65 15.47 4.89 -3.25
CA GLU A 65 14.81 4.70 -1.94
C GLU A 65 13.47 5.47 -1.82
N ARG A 66 12.70 5.54 -2.92
CA ARG A 66 11.44 6.28 -3.00
C ARG A 66 10.24 5.37 -3.21
N GLU A 67 9.07 5.82 -2.77
CA GLU A 67 7.83 5.11 -3.05
C GLU A 67 7.36 5.34 -4.51
N MET A 68 7.02 4.25 -5.21
CA MET A 68 6.50 4.33 -6.58
C MET A 68 5.27 5.25 -6.70
N SER A 69 4.43 5.34 -5.66
CA SER A 69 3.27 6.23 -5.66
C SER A 69 3.65 7.71 -5.74
N ASP A 70 4.78 8.08 -5.14
CA ASP A 70 5.21 9.48 -5.07
C ASP A 70 5.85 9.89 -6.39
N ILE A 71 6.62 8.99 -7.01
CA ILE A 71 7.12 9.16 -8.38
C ILE A 71 5.95 9.34 -9.36
N VAL A 72 4.94 8.46 -9.28
CA VAL A 72 3.75 8.55 -10.16
C VAL A 72 2.96 9.83 -9.90
N LYS A 73 2.80 10.25 -8.64
CA LYS A 73 2.15 11.52 -8.28
C LYS A 73 2.83 12.70 -8.95
N GLU A 74 4.16 12.82 -8.82
CA GLU A 74 4.94 13.92 -9.41
C GLU A 74 4.82 13.96 -10.95
N LEU A 75 4.92 12.79 -11.59
CA LEU A 75 4.77 12.70 -13.06
C LEU A 75 3.35 13.12 -13.50
N VAL A 76 2.32 12.73 -12.77
CA VAL A 76 0.93 13.13 -13.05
C VAL A 76 0.73 14.63 -12.83
N GLU A 77 1.26 15.20 -11.74
CA GLU A 77 1.21 16.64 -11.48
C GLU A 77 1.93 17.43 -12.57
N GLN A 78 3.10 16.98 -13.01
CA GLN A 78 3.86 17.62 -14.09
C GLN A 78 3.08 17.57 -15.41
N TRP A 79 2.47 16.44 -15.74
CA TRP A 79 1.66 16.29 -16.94
C TRP A 79 0.38 17.14 -16.90
N LEU A 80 -0.25 17.31 -15.74
CA LEU A 80 -1.41 18.19 -15.59
C LEU A 80 -1.02 19.66 -15.71
N LYS A 81 0.10 20.07 -15.10
CA LYS A 81 0.64 21.43 -15.24
C LYS A 81 0.98 21.76 -16.69
N SER A 82 1.63 20.85 -17.42
CA SER A 82 1.96 21.12 -18.83
C SER A 82 0.73 21.31 -19.71
N ARG A 83 -0.41 20.70 -19.35
CA ARG A 83 -1.69 20.89 -20.05
C ARG A 83 -2.39 22.21 -19.74
N SER A 84 -2.34 22.69 -18.49
CA SER A 84 -2.95 23.99 -18.15
C SER A 84 -2.23 25.13 -18.85
N GLU A 85 -0.90 25.11 -18.86
CA GLU A 85 -0.10 26.14 -19.56
C GLU A 85 -0.34 26.16 -21.09
N HIS A 86 -0.86 25.07 -21.66
CA HIS A 86 -1.20 24.98 -23.09
C HIS A 86 -2.67 25.25 -23.40
N SER A 87 -3.56 25.37 -22.38
CA SER A 87 -4.98 25.70 -22.62
C SER A 87 -5.30 27.18 -22.47
N ASP A 88 -4.34 28.00 -22.03
CA ASP A 88 -4.47 29.46 -21.87
C ASP A 88 -3.98 30.25 -23.11
N VAL A 89 -3.85 29.58 -24.28
CA VAL A 89 -3.58 30.18 -25.60
C VAL A 89 -4.64 29.70 -26.59
#